data_AF-A0A838N5E1-F1
#
_entry.id   AF-A0A838N5E1-F1
#
_cell.length_a   1.000
_cell.length_b   1.000
_cell.length_c   1.000
_cell.angle_alpha   90.00
_cell.angle_beta   90.00
_cell.angle_gamma   90.00
#
_symmetry.space_group_name_H-M   'P 1'
#
loop_
_entity.id
_entity.type
_entity.pdbx_description
1 polymer ?
#
loop_
_entity_poly.entity_id
_entity_poly.type
_entity_poly.pdbx_seq_one_letter_code
_entity_poly.pdbx_strand_id
1 'polypeptide(L)'
;WYDQWLRALGTAVITAPSTFAGAIPDTGVADMSPPKRRPCNRLASRLTVLSDGSIVLCEQDVTGKQTLGTIGRDKIENIWRDRFAPARKNHARGDYAQHALCAACTDWHRP
;
A
#
# COMPACT_ATOMS: atom_id res chain seq x y z
N TRP A 1 -21.39 -1.82 -19.81
CA TRP A 1 -20.54 -0.94 -18.97
C TRP A 1 -19.09 -0.94 -19.44
N TYR A 2 -18.40 -2.09 -19.50
CA TYR A 2 -17.01 -2.16 -20.01
C TYR A 2 -16.86 -1.63 -21.46
N ASP A 3 -17.67 -2.12 -22.39
CA ASP A 3 -17.63 -1.70 -23.81
C ASP A 3 -17.89 -0.20 -24.01
N GLN A 4 -18.66 0.42 -23.11
CA GLN A 4 -18.92 1.85 -23.15
C GLN A 4 -17.63 2.64 -22.88
N TRP A 5 -16.86 2.23 -21.87
CA TRP A 5 -15.59 2.87 -21.52
C TRP A 5 -14.52 2.63 -22.58
N LEU A 6 -14.48 1.43 -23.18
CA LEU A 6 -13.62 1.16 -24.35
C LEU A 6 -13.90 2.11 -25.51
N ARG A 7 -15.18 2.33 -25.85
CA ARG A 7 -15.55 3.25 -26.94
C ARG A 7 -15.22 4.70 -26.60
N ALA A 8 -15.43 5.10 -25.36
CA ALA A 8 -15.23 6.48 -24.93
C ALA A 8 -13.75 6.85 -24.79
N LEU A 9 -12.92 5.94 -24.27
CA LEU A 9 -11.54 6.23 -23.86
C LEU A 9 -10.48 5.46 -24.68
N GLY A 10 -10.89 4.53 -25.55
CA GLY A 10 -9.98 3.65 -26.29
C GLY A 10 -9.34 2.55 -25.43
N THR A 11 -9.53 2.58 -24.11
CA THR A 11 -9.01 1.59 -23.16
C THR A 11 -9.90 1.52 -21.93
N ALA A 12 -10.02 0.33 -21.35
CA ALA A 12 -10.63 0.12 -20.05
C ALA A 12 -9.90 -1.01 -19.32
N VAL A 13 -9.52 -0.75 -18.08
CA VAL A 13 -8.89 -1.73 -17.19
C VAL A 13 -9.82 -1.96 -16.01
N ILE A 14 -10.24 -3.21 -15.83
CA ILE A 14 -10.98 -3.63 -14.63
C ILE A 14 -9.98 -4.32 -13.70
N THR A 15 -9.79 -3.77 -12.52
CA THR A 15 -8.96 -4.38 -11.47
C THR A 15 -9.82 -4.83 -10.31
N ALA A 16 -9.45 -5.93 -9.66
CA ALA A 16 -10.12 -6.36 -8.44
C ALA A 16 -10.05 -5.26 -7.36
N PRO A 17 -11.11 -5.10 -6.54
CA PRO A 17 -11.11 -4.13 -5.46
C PRO A 17 -9.93 -4.40 -4.50
N SER A 18 -9.40 -3.33 -3.91
CA SER A 18 -8.44 -3.45 -2.80
C SER A 18 -9.22 -3.60 -1.50
N THR A 19 -8.70 -4.38 -0.56
CA THR A 19 -9.24 -4.43 0.80
C THR A 19 -8.62 -3.37 1.72
N PHE A 20 -7.66 -2.60 1.21
CA PHE A 20 -6.84 -1.67 2.00
C PHE A 20 -6.22 -2.36 3.21
N ALA A 21 -5.54 -3.48 2.95
CA ALA A 21 -5.00 -4.38 3.96
C ALA A 21 -6.03 -4.81 5.03
N GLY A 22 -7.24 -5.16 4.57
CA GLY A 22 -8.32 -5.67 5.42
C GLY A 22 -9.16 -4.59 6.13
N ALA A 23 -9.06 -3.32 5.75
CA ALA A 23 -9.94 -2.27 6.26
C ALA A 23 -11.39 -2.42 5.77
N ILE A 24 -11.59 -3.05 4.60
CA ILE A 24 -12.92 -3.41 4.08
C ILE A 24 -12.97 -4.90 3.71
N PRO A 25 -14.17 -5.53 3.69
CA PRO A 25 -14.32 -6.93 3.30
C PRO A 25 -13.81 -7.21 1.89
N ASP A 26 -13.21 -8.38 1.70
CA ASP A 26 -12.86 -8.86 0.37
C ASP A 26 -14.14 -9.25 -0.39
N THR A 27 -14.33 -8.64 -1.56
CA THR A 27 -15.44 -8.91 -2.49
C THR A 27 -14.92 -9.50 -3.80
N GLY A 28 -13.64 -9.88 -3.85
CA GLY A 28 -13.02 -10.57 -4.97
C GLY A 28 -13.57 -11.98 -5.17
N VAL A 29 -13.56 -12.43 -6.43
CA VAL A 29 -14.00 -13.78 -6.80
C VAL A 29 -12.90 -14.83 -6.53
N ALA A 30 -11.63 -14.42 -6.64
CA ALA A 30 -10.47 -15.27 -6.43
C ALA A 30 -9.26 -14.44 -5.98
N ASP A 31 -8.35 -15.05 -5.23
CA ASP A 31 -7.05 -14.46 -4.89
C ASP A 31 -6.15 -14.46 -6.13
N MET A 32 -5.84 -13.26 -6.61
CA MET A 32 -4.97 -13.04 -7.77
C MET A 32 -3.54 -12.66 -7.37
N SER A 33 -3.20 -12.73 -6.08
CA SER A 33 -1.85 -12.45 -5.61
C SER A 33 -0.86 -13.54 -6.08
N PRO A 34 0.38 -13.17 -6.44
CA PRO A 34 1.37 -14.16 -6.83
C PRO A 34 1.67 -15.14 -5.69
N PRO A 35 1.92 -16.43 -5.98
CA PRO A 35 2.04 -17.48 -4.96
C PRO A 35 3.23 -17.27 -4.01
N LYS A 36 4.26 -16.54 -4.45
CA LYS A 36 5.44 -16.22 -3.64
C LYS A 36 5.48 -14.73 -3.33
N ARG A 37 5.27 -14.39 -2.07
CA ARG A 37 5.41 -13.04 -1.55
C ARG A 37 6.85 -12.54 -1.64
N ARG A 38 7.03 -11.31 -2.13
CA ARG A 38 8.31 -10.60 -2.24
C ARG A 38 8.29 -9.30 -1.44
N PRO A 39 9.45 -8.67 -1.18
CA PRO A 39 9.50 -7.31 -0.65
C PRO A 39 8.60 -6.37 -1.47
N CYS A 40 7.86 -5.49 -0.78
CA CYS A 40 6.93 -4.59 -1.44
C CYS A 40 7.70 -3.39 -1.99
N ASN A 41 7.67 -3.18 -3.30
CA ASN A 41 8.41 -2.09 -3.96
C ASN A 41 7.92 -0.70 -3.55
N ARG A 42 6.67 -0.58 -3.08
CA ARG A 42 6.09 0.69 -2.62
C ARG A 42 6.87 1.27 -1.44
N LEU A 43 7.36 0.44 -0.53
CA LEU A 43 8.15 0.90 0.62
C LEU A 43 9.48 1.58 0.21
N ALA A 44 10.00 1.23 -0.97
CA ALA A 44 11.25 1.79 -1.50
C ALA A 44 11.04 2.99 -2.43
N SER A 45 9.82 3.23 -2.89
CA SER A 45 9.53 4.21 -3.96
C SER A 45 8.43 5.22 -3.64
N ARG A 46 7.66 5.02 -2.57
CA ARG A 46 6.48 5.85 -2.25
C ARG A 46 6.40 6.22 -0.78
N LEU A 47 6.04 7.48 -0.55
CA LEU A 47 5.60 8.02 0.73
C LEU A 47 4.20 8.60 0.53
N THR A 48 3.27 8.25 1.42
CA THR A 48 1.88 8.70 1.35
C THR A 48 1.59 9.73 2.45
N VAL A 49 1.01 10.85 2.05
CA VAL A 49 0.46 11.89 2.94
C VAL A 49 -1.06 11.80 2.88
N LEU A 50 -1.71 11.61 4.03
CA LEU A 50 -3.17 11.65 4.16
C LEU A 50 -3.67 13.11 4.16
N SER A 51 -4.98 13.30 3.96
CA SER A 51 -5.59 14.64 3.85
C SER A 51 -5.50 15.48 5.14
N ASP A 52 -5.29 14.85 6.29
CA ASP A 52 -5.06 15.49 7.58
C ASP A 52 -3.58 15.90 7.79
N GLY A 53 -2.71 15.58 6.82
CA GLY A 53 -1.27 15.83 6.87
C GLY A 53 -0.45 14.70 7.50
N SER A 54 -1.08 13.62 7.96
CA SER A 54 -0.40 12.44 8.49
C SER A 54 0.37 11.71 7.39
N ILE A 55 1.63 11.36 7.65
CA ILE A 55 2.45 10.54 6.76
C ILE A 55 2.36 9.11 7.24
N VAL A 56 1.89 8.20 6.39
CA VAL A 56 1.69 6.78 6.72
C VAL A 56 2.71 5.87 6.06
N LEU A 57 2.87 4.66 6.59
CA LEU A 57 3.80 3.66 6.07
C LEU A 57 3.51 3.25 4.62
N CYS A 58 2.25 3.24 4.21
CA CYS A 58 1.83 2.81 2.89
C CYS A 58 0.44 3.37 2.57
N GLU A 59 0.15 3.60 1.29
CA GLU A 59 -1.16 4.00 0.76
C GLU A 59 -2.32 3.05 1.12
N GLN A 60 -2.01 1.83 1.55
CA GLN A 60 -3.01 0.88 2.06
C GLN A 60 -3.52 1.25 3.45
N ASP A 61 -2.80 2.07 4.21
CA ASP A 61 -3.20 2.55 5.54
C ASP A 61 -4.08 3.81 5.44
N VAL A 62 -5.23 3.66 4.80
CA VAL A 62 -6.16 4.77 4.54
C VAL A 62 -6.75 5.39 5.81
N THR A 63 -6.64 4.69 6.94
CA THR A 63 -7.13 5.15 8.26
C THR A 63 -6.03 5.69 9.18
N GLY A 64 -4.77 5.73 8.75
CA GLY A 64 -3.66 6.30 9.53
C GLY A 64 -3.22 5.50 10.76
N LYS A 65 -3.46 4.18 10.80
CA LYS A 65 -3.14 3.31 11.95
C LYS A 65 -1.63 3.12 12.15
N GLN A 66 -0.84 3.28 11.10
CA GLN A 66 0.62 3.20 11.07
C GLN A 66 1.22 4.53 10.59
N THR A 67 0.82 5.60 11.27
CA THR A 67 1.38 6.94 11.06
C THR A 67 2.86 6.97 11.44
N LEU A 68 3.68 7.47 10.53
CA LEU A 68 5.11 7.66 10.68
C LEU A 68 5.48 9.11 10.97
N GLY A 69 4.60 10.09 10.79
CA GLY A 69 4.86 11.49 11.11
C GLY A 69 3.79 12.43 10.57
N THR A 70 4.05 13.74 10.62
CA THR A 70 3.12 14.75 10.10
C THR A 70 3.86 15.79 9.26
N ILE A 71 3.30 16.12 8.10
CA ILE A 71 3.83 17.17 7.22
C ILE A 71 3.89 18.52 7.94
N GLY A 72 4.96 19.29 7.72
CA GLY A 72 5.17 20.59 8.37
C GLY A 72 5.66 20.52 9.82
N ARG A 73 5.56 19.37 10.49
CA ARG A 73 6.14 19.13 11.82
C ARG A 73 7.44 18.33 11.74
N ASP A 74 7.43 17.26 10.95
CA ASP A 74 8.56 16.36 10.76
C ASP A 74 9.29 16.64 9.44
N LYS A 75 10.62 16.45 9.45
CA LYS A 75 11.40 16.43 8.20
C LYS A 75 11.10 15.15 7.41
N ILE A 76 10.59 15.31 6.19
CA ILE A 76 10.28 14.19 5.28
C ILE A 76 11.49 13.28 5.08
N GLU A 77 12.69 13.85 4.96
CA GLU A 77 13.94 13.09 4.82
C GLU A 77 14.18 12.14 6.00
N ASN A 78 13.96 12.59 7.23
CA ASN A 78 14.12 11.76 8.43
C ASN A 78 13.04 10.66 8.49
N ILE A 79 11.80 10.97 8.09
CA ILE A 79 10.76 9.95 7.98
C ILE A 79 11.19 8.89 6.96
N TRP A 80 11.59 9.31 5.77
CA TRP A 80 11.94 8.44 4.67
C TRP A 80 13.16 7.55 4.95
N ARG A 81 14.21 8.11 5.56
CA ARG A 81 15.43 7.36 5.86
C ARG A 81 15.24 6.50 7.11
N ASP A 82 14.74 7.08 8.19
CA ASP A 82 14.85 6.47 9.52
C ASP A 82 13.57 5.73 9.90
N ARG A 83 12.39 6.31 9.64
CA ARG A 83 11.10 5.71 10.05
C ARG A 83 10.58 4.64 9.08
N PHE A 84 10.91 4.73 7.80
CA PHE A 84 10.63 3.65 6.82
C PHE A 84 11.65 2.50 6.87
N ALA A 85 12.87 2.72 7.37
CA ALA A 85 13.94 1.71 7.34
C ALA A 85 13.57 0.38 8.01
N PRO A 86 12.89 0.34 9.18
CA PRO A 86 12.48 -0.92 9.79
C PRO A 86 11.59 -1.76 8.87
N ALA A 87 10.59 -1.15 8.22
CA ALA A 87 9.70 -1.85 7.30
C ALA A 87 10.44 -2.39 6.08
N ARG A 88 11.37 -1.61 5.50
CA ARG A 88 12.21 -2.07 4.40
C ARG A 88 13.08 -3.27 4.79
N LYS A 89 13.72 -3.21 5.97
CA LYS A 89 14.55 -4.30 6.51
C LYS A 89 13.72 -5.56 6.76
N ASN A 90 12.55 -5.42 7.38
CA ASN A 90 11.62 -6.52 7.63
C ASN A 90 11.18 -7.18 6.32
N HIS A 91 10.78 -6.39 5.32
CA HIS A 91 10.43 -6.93 4.00
C HIS A 91 11.59 -7.64 3.31
N ALA A 92 12.81 -7.10 3.38
CA ALA A 92 13.99 -7.75 2.81
C ALA A 92 14.29 -9.13 3.43
N ARG A 93 13.94 -9.34 4.70
CA ARG A 93 14.06 -10.63 5.41
C ARG A 93 12.84 -11.55 5.26
N GLY A 94 11.74 -11.05 4.69
CA GLY A 94 10.47 -11.79 4.64
C GLY A 94 9.62 -11.69 5.91
N ASP A 95 9.99 -10.82 6.86
CA ASP A 95 9.34 -10.63 8.15
C ASP A 95 8.10 -9.71 8.04
N TYR A 96 7.17 -10.01 7.13
CA TYR A 96 6.04 -9.13 6.80
C TYR A 96 5.10 -8.88 8.00
N ALA A 97 5.00 -9.85 8.90
CA ALA A 97 4.12 -9.79 10.07
C ALA A 97 4.55 -8.77 11.14
N GLN A 98 5.76 -8.20 11.02
CA GLN A 98 6.24 -7.14 11.93
C GLN A 98 5.45 -5.82 11.79
N HIS A 99 4.68 -5.67 10.71
CA HIS A 99 3.76 -4.55 10.52
C HIS A 99 2.37 -5.10 10.23
N ALA A 100 1.38 -4.74 11.05
CA ALA A 100 0.01 -5.25 10.92
C ALA A 100 -0.58 -5.02 9.53
N LEU A 101 -0.33 -3.85 8.92
CA LEU A 101 -0.76 -3.54 7.57
C LEU A 101 -0.15 -4.51 6.54
N CYS A 102 1.14 -4.80 6.68
CA CYS A 102 1.83 -5.71 5.78
C CYS A 102 1.35 -7.16 6.00
N ALA A 103 1.08 -7.58 7.24
CA ALA A 103 0.55 -8.91 7.53
C ALA A 103 -0.75 -9.21 6.75
N ALA A 104 -1.67 -8.24 6.70
CA ALA A 104 -2.97 -8.36 6.03
C ALA A 104 -2.99 -7.96 4.54
N CYS A 105 -1.87 -7.51 3.98
CA CYS A 105 -1.81 -6.97 2.62
C CYS A 105 -1.65 -8.06 1.55
N THR A 106 -2.62 -8.14 0.63
CA THR A 106 -2.57 -8.94 -0.60
C THR A 106 -2.06 -8.15 -1.83
N ASP A 107 -2.02 -6.82 -1.73
CA ASP A 107 -1.69 -5.89 -2.82
C ASP A 107 -0.20 -5.56 -2.95
N TRP A 108 0.68 -6.27 -2.24
CA TRP A 108 2.14 -6.03 -2.23
C TRP A 108 2.82 -6.12 -3.61
N HIS A 109 2.17 -6.79 -4.57
CA HIS A 109 2.64 -7.01 -5.94
C HIS A 109 2.09 -6.00 -6.94
N ARG A 110 1.05 -5.26 -6.56
CA ARG A 110 0.45 -4.25 -7.44
C ARG A 110 1.39 -3.05 -7.51
N PRO A 111 1.41 -2.31 -8.65
CA PRO A 111 2.30 -1.20 -8.85
C PRO A 111 2.32 -0.25 -7.66
#